data_AF-A0A413QL46-F1
#
_entry.id   AF-A0A413QL46-F1
#
_cell.length_a   1.000
_cell.length_b   1.000
_cell.length_c   1.000
_cell.angle_alpha   90.00
_cell.angle_beta   90.00
_cell.angle_gamma   90.00
#
_symmetry.space_group_name_H-M   'P 1'
#
loop_
_entity.id
_entity.type
_entity.pdbx_description
1 polymer ?
#
loop_
_entity_poly.entity_id
_entity_poly.type
_entity_poly.pdbx_seq_one_letter_code
_entity_poly.pdbx_strand_id
1 'polypeptide(L)'
;MKKFLKILLIIVGIVFLIFAALICIGLFVDYDDHIENGRYTYVPEDDNKDNAYVEFNLSDYDKKDSELIYYSSVEEAILNSPLNAENEEFSVPEDFLNHVDEILHIWNGKQYDTIFYRAGSDNDPVQGFVMARCKKQVEEASVQYAFVNATPATTTPDTTYGGDFKKFIHLSLTISDIQQDLNPNYPDTRFVFGYAHDKEIYSLEVEGQKPDGIIEYEEYGRTMYMWYYNDLKSNKRGDCLSYSVDVPE
;
A
#
# COMPACT_ATOMS: atom_id res chain seq x y z
N MET A 1 -17.15 29.92 -2.96
CA MET A 1 -17.27 28.50 -2.54
C MET A 1 -17.92 27.60 -3.59
N LYS A 2 -19.20 27.75 -3.97
CA LYS A 2 -19.86 26.84 -4.95
C LYS A 2 -19.19 26.74 -6.34
N LYS A 3 -18.59 27.82 -6.87
CA LYS A 3 -17.87 27.78 -8.15
C LYS A 3 -16.51 27.10 -8.05
N PHE A 4 -15.81 27.25 -6.93
CA PHE A 4 -14.49 26.66 -6.69
C PHE A 4 -14.61 25.15 -6.47
N LEU A 5 -15.61 24.74 -5.68
CA LEU A 5 -15.93 23.32 -5.46
C LEU A 5 -16.34 22.60 -6.74
N LYS A 6 -17.09 23.27 -7.64
CA LYS A 6 -17.43 22.72 -8.96
C LYS A 6 -16.21 22.52 -9.85
N ILE A 7 -15.25 23.44 -9.83
CA ILE A 7 -14.02 23.32 -10.62
C ILE A 7 -13.13 22.20 -10.06
N LEU A 8 -13.02 22.08 -8.72
CA LEU A 8 -12.31 21.00 -8.05
C LEU A 8 -12.90 19.63 -8.40
N LEU A 9 -14.24 19.48 -8.32
CA LEU A 9 -14.92 18.23 -8.67
C LEU A 9 -14.76 17.84 -10.15
N ILE A 10 -14.66 18.82 -11.06
CA ILE A 10 -14.39 18.56 -12.48
C ILE A 10 -12.94 18.06 -12.66
N ILE A 11 -11.96 18.64 -11.96
CA ILE A 11 -10.56 18.21 -12.03
C ILE A 11 -10.41 16.79 -11.46
N VAL A 12 -10.99 16.52 -10.29
CA VAL A 12 -10.98 15.18 -9.68
C VAL A 12 -11.66 14.15 -10.57
N GLY A 13 -12.80 14.50 -11.19
CA GLY A 13 -13.49 13.61 -12.14
C GLY A 13 -12.68 13.32 -13.41
N ILE A 14 -11.92 14.29 -13.93
CA ILE A 14 -11.03 14.08 -15.09
C ILE A 14 -9.84 13.19 -14.72
N VAL A 15 -9.24 13.40 -13.55
CA VAL A 15 -8.14 12.56 -13.05
C VAL A 15 -8.64 11.13 -12.80
N PHE A 16 -9.83 10.96 -12.22
CA PHE A 16 -10.46 9.65 -12.03
C PHE A 16 -10.76 8.94 -13.36
N LEU A 17 -11.22 9.67 -14.38
CA LEU A 17 -11.43 9.11 -15.72
C LEU A 17 -10.13 8.68 -16.40
N ILE A 18 -9.03 9.41 -16.20
CA ILE A 18 -7.70 9.00 -16.66
C ILE A 18 -7.25 7.74 -15.91
N PHE A 19 -7.45 7.69 -14.60
CA PHE A 19 -7.10 6.53 -13.76
C PHE A 19 -7.91 5.28 -14.16
N ALA A 20 -9.22 5.42 -14.38
CA ALA A 20 -10.08 4.35 -14.88
C ALA A 20 -9.69 3.91 -16.29
N ALA A 21 -9.29 4.82 -17.17
CA ALA A 21 -8.79 4.48 -18.50
C ALA A 21 -7.44 3.74 -18.45
N LEU A 22 -6.54 4.11 -17.53
CA LEU A 22 -5.28 3.40 -17.30
C LEU A 22 -5.51 2.01 -16.71
N ILE A 23 -6.45 1.85 -15.79
CA ILE A 23 -6.90 0.54 -15.28
C ILE A 23 -7.49 -0.30 -16.42
N CYS A 24 -8.32 0.28 -17.28
CA CYS A 24 -8.84 -0.40 -18.47
C CYS A 24 -7.72 -0.82 -19.43
N ILE A 25 -6.70 0.01 -19.66
CA ILE A 25 -5.53 -0.36 -20.48
C ILE A 25 -4.77 -1.52 -19.82
N GLY A 26 -4.50 -1.46 -18.51
CA GLY A 26 -3.85 -2.56 -17.77
C GLY A 26 -4.66 -3.87 -17.74
N LEU A 27 -5.97 -3.82 -17.97
CA LEU A 27 -6.83 -5.00 -18.09
C LEU A 27 -6.80 -5.64 -19.49
N PHE A 28 -6.37 -4.93 -20.54
CA PHE A 28 -6.42 -5.38 -21.94
C PHE A 28 -5.05 -5.52 -22.63
N VAL A 29 -3.94 -5.25 -21.94
CA VAL A 29 -2.60 -5.57 -22.45
C VAL A 29 -2.31 -7.04 -22.14
N ASP A 30 -2.28 -7.88 -23.18
CA ASP A 30 -1.64 -9.20 -23.14
C ASP A 30 -0.14 -8.95 -22.96
N TYR A 31 0.35 -9.07 -21.73
CA TYR A 31 1.77 -9.09 -21.49
C TYR A 31 2.34 -10.38 -22.09
N ASP A 32 3.48 -10.29 -22.76
CA ASP A 32 4.16 -11.42 -23.40
C ASP A 32 4.68 -12.34 -22.28
N ASP A 33 3.76 -13.13 -21.74
CA ASP A 33 3.89 -13.87 -20.51
C ASP A 33 4.72 -15.13 -20.77
N HIS A 34 5.86 -15.24 -20.09
CA HIS A 34 6.72 -16.42 -20.18
C HIS A 34 6.57 -17.25 -18.91
N ILE A 35 5.84 -18.37 -19.01
CA ILE A 35 5.88 -19.43 -18.02
C ILE A 35 6.87 -20.49 -18.52
N GLU A 36 7.98 -20.64 -17.83
CA GLU A 36 8.97 -21.68 -18.10
C GLU A 36 9.21 -22.49 -16.82
N ASN A 37 9.09 -23.81 -16.90
CA ASN A 37 9.30 -24.73 -15.78
C ASN A 37 8.48 -24.39 -14.50
N GLY A 38 7.24 -23.92 -14.68
CA GLY A 38 6.37 -23.56 -13.54
C GLY A 38 6.69 -22.21 -12.90
N ARG A 39 7.58 -21.41 -13.52
CA ARG A 39 7.87 -20.05 -13.07
C ARG A 39 7.39 -19.03 -14.09
N TYR A 40 6.57 -18.10 -13.63
CA TYR A 40 6.18 -16.93 -14.39
C TYR A 40 7.26 -15.85 -14.31
N THR A 41 7.56 -15.21 -15.43
CA THR A 41 8.42 -14.04 -15.49
C THR A 41 7.76 -12.93 -16.32
N TYR A 42 7.60 -11.78 -15.70
CA TYR A 42 7.24 -10.53 -16.37
C TYR A 42 8.50 -9.76 -16.75
N VAL A 43 8.61 -9.40 -18.03
CA VAL A 43 9.66 -8.53 -18.55
C VAL A 43 9.00 -7.30 -19.19
N PRO A 44 9.34 -6.08 -18.75
CA PRO A 44 8.82 -4.86 -19.38
C PRO A 44 9.18 -4.78 -20.87
N GLU A 45 8.27 -4.25 -21.68
CA GLU A 45 8.51 -3.99 -23.10
C GLU A 45 9.75 -3.10 -23.32
N ASP A 46 10.48 -3.32 -24.41
CA ASP A 46 11.73 -2.59 -24.73
C ASP A 46 11.57 -1.07 -24.67
N ASP A 47 10.46 -0.52 -25.14
CA ASP A 47 10.17 0.92 -25.14
C ASP A 47 10.00 1.50 -23.72
N ASN A 48 9.75 0.66 -22.72
CA ASN A 48 9.53 1.06 -21.33
C ASN A 48 10.74 0.74 -20.41
N LYS A 49 11.77 0.05 -20.90
CA LYS A 49 12.92 -0.39 -20.08
C LYS A 49 13.74 0.75 -19.47
N ASP A 50 13.72 1.92 -20.10
CA ASP A 50 14.50 3.10 -19.70
C ASP A 50 13.67 4.13 -18.90
N ASN A 51 12.40 3.84 -18.59
CA ASN A 51 11.58 4.74 -17.78
C ASN A 51 12.09 4.74 -16.33
N ALA A 52 12.65 5.89 -15.93
CA ALA A 52 13.22 6.07 -14.61
C ALA A 52 12.15 6.15 -13.52
N TYR A 53 12.56 5.79 -12.30
CA TYR A 53 11.83 5.99 -11.06
C TYR A 53 11.31 7.43 -10.99
N VAL A 54 10.01 7.55 -10.71
CA VAL A 54 9.37 8.84 -10.52
C VAL A 54 9.52 9.20 -9.06
N GLU A 55 10.34 10.22 -8.78
CA GLU A 55 10.53 10.69 -7.42
C GLU A 55 9.22 11.16 -6.82
N PHE A 56 8.88 10.59 -5.66
CA PHE A 56 7.67 10.92 -4.95
C PHE A 56 7.75 12.34 -4.37
N ASN A 57 6.73 13.16 -4.61
CA ASN A 57 6.69 14.50 -4.06
C ASN A 57 6.00 14.50 -2.69
N LEU A 58 6.81 14.55 -1.63
CA LEU A 58 6.35 14.53 -0.24
C LEU A 58 5.45 15.74 0.11
N SER A 59 5.53 16.84 -0.62
CA SER A 59 4.81 18.09 -0.29
C SER A 59 3.29 17.96 -0.25
N ASP A 60 2.75 16.93 -0.91
CA ASP A 60 1.32 16.72 -1.00
C ASP A 60 0.75 15.93 0.20
N TYR A 61 1.63 15.27 0.97
CA TYR A 61 1.25 14.35 2.05
C TYR A 61 1.89 14.67 3.41
N ASP A 62 2.99 15.45 3.45
CA ASP A 62 3.57 15.91 4.71
C ASP A 62 2.67 17.00 5.30
N LYS A 63 1.92 16.63 6.35
CA LYS A 63 1.23 17.61 7.20
C LYS A 63 2.31 18.49 7.83
N LYS A 64 2.10 19.82 7.84
CA LYS A 64 3.04 20.73 8.49
C LYS A 64 3.16 20.34 9.97
N ASP A 65 4.37 20.31 10.49
CA ASP A 65 4.62 19.95 11.90
C ASP A 65 3.75 20.73 12.90
N SER A 66 3.39 21.98 12.58
CA SER A 66 2.51 22.81 13.41
C SER A 66 1.05 22.33 13.50
N GLU A 67 0.63 21.43 12.61
CA GLU A 67 -0.73 20.87 12.52
C GLU A 67 -0.80 19.46 13.11
N LEU A 68 0.35 18.85 13.44
CA LEU A 68 0.42 17.52 14.03
C LEU A 68 0.07 17.55 15.52
N ILE A 69 -0.81 16.66 15.92
CA ILE A 69 -1.18 16.41 17.32
C ILE A 69 -0.51 15.10 17.74
N TYR A 70 0.30 15.19 18.79
CA TYR A 70 1.07 14.07 19.31
C TYR A 70 0.34 13.39 20.47
N TYR A 71 0.38 12.06 20.46
CA TYR A 71 -0.25 11.17 21.44
C TYR A 71 0.78 10.22 22.04
N SER A 72 0.43 9.58 23.14
CA SER A 72 1.35 8.74 23.92
C SER A 72 1.67 7.39 23.28
N SER A 73 0.88 6.99 22.29
CA SER A 73 0.98 5.71 21.58
C SER A 73 0.54 5.86 20.13
N VAL A 74 0.88 4.88 19.31
CA VAL A 74 0.47 4.86 17.91
C VAL A 74 -1.02 4.58 17.75
N GLU A 75 -1.56 3.72 18.61
CA GLU A 75 -2.97 3.39 18.67
C GLU A 75 -3.81 4.63 19.02
N GLU A 76 -3.36 5.45 19.97
CA GLU A 76 -4.03 6.70 20.33
C GLU A 76 -3.94 7.74 19.20
N ALA A 77 -2.80 7.81 18.49
CA ALA A 77 -2.64 8.69 17.34
C ALA A 77 -3.56 8.31 16.18
N ILE A 78 -3.71 7.01 15.90
CA ILE A 78 -4.61 6.49 14.87
C ILE A 78 -6.08 6.66 15.30
N LEU A 79 -6.41 6.39 16.57
CA LEU A 79 -7.77 6.54 17.09
C LEU A 79 -8.31 7.96 16.88
N ASN A 80 -7.49 8.97 17.13
CA ASN A 80 -7.86 10.38 17.01
C ASN A 80 -7.52 10.98 15.63
N SER A 81 -7.21 10.14 14.64
CA SER A 81 -6.85 10.58 13.29
C SER A 81 -8.09 10.90 12.44
N PRO A 82 -7.95 11.67 11.34
CA PRO A 82 -9.03 11.85 10.38
C PRO A 82 -9.26 10.63 9.46
N LEU A 83 -8.59 9.49 9.69
CA LEU A 83 -8.57 8.34 8.77
C LEU A 83 -9.97 7.92 8.30
N ASN A 84 -10.92 7.67 9.20
CA ASN A 84 -12.26 7.25 8.79
C ASN A 84 -13.00 8.35 8.00
N ALA A 85 -12.83 9.62 8.38
CA ALA A 85 -13.46 10.76 7.69
C ALA A 85 -12.83 11.06 6.31
N GLU A 86 -11.53 10.75 6.14
CA GLU A 86 -10.83 10.85 4.86
C GLU A 86 -11.18 9.70 3.91
N ASN A 87 -11.83 8.64 4.42
CA ASN A 87 -12.20 7.44 3.66
C ASN A 87 -13.68 7.05 3.81
N GLU A 88 -14.58 8.05 3.85
CA GLU A 88 -16.04 7.86 3.95
C GLU A 88 -16.64 7.02 2.81
N GLU A 89 -15.91 6.79 1.72
CA GLU A 89 -16.29 5.88 0.64
C GLU A 89 -16.32 4.42 1.05
N PHE A 90 -15.60 4.02 2.11
CA PHE A 90 -15.74 2.68 2.66
C PHE A 90 -17.04 2.62 3.46
N SER A 91 -17.88 1.62 3.14
CA SER A 91 -19.13 1.40 3.86
C SER A 91 -18.90 0.70 5.21
N VAL A 92 -18.12 1.33 6.08
CA VAL A 92 -17.76 0.83 7.42
C VAL A 92 -18.45 1.62 8.53
N PRO A 93 -18.58 1.07 9.75
CA PRO A 93 -19.05 1.83 10.90
C PRO A 93 -18.19 3.07 11.19
N GLU A 94 -18.75 4.03 11.92
CA GLU A 94 -18.01 5.21 12.38
C GLU A 94 -16.78 4.80 13.20
N ASP A 95 -15.66 5.48 12.96
CA ASP A 95 -14.34 5.25 13.57
C ASP A 95 -13.77 3.82 13.40
N PHE A 96 -14.41 2.96 12.60
CA PHE A 96 -14.01 1.56 12.46
C PHE A 96 -12.54 1.42 12.04
N LEU A 97 -12.10 2.14 11.01
CA LEU A 97 -10.71 2.09 10.55
C LEU A 97 -9.72 2.67 11.57
N ASN A 98 -10.18 3.52 12.48
CA ASN A 98 -9.35 4.13 13.53
C ASN A 98 -9.09 3.18 14.70
N HIS A 99 -9.78 2.04 14.78
CA HIS A 99 -9.55 1.03 15.80
C HIS A 99 -8.44 0.07 15.38
N VAL A 100 -7.34 0.11 16.14
CA VAL A 100 -6.20 -0.81 15.97
C VAL A 100 -6.45 -2.05 16.85
N ASP A 101 -7.14 -3.04 16.31
CA ASP A 101 -7.45 -4.28 17.04
C ASP A 101 -6.25 -5.23 17.10
N GLU A 102 -5.45 -5.28 16.03
CA GLU A 102 -4.22 -6.07 15.98
C GLU A 102 -3.15 -5.39 15.14
N ILE A 103 -1.98 -5.14 15.72
CA ILE A 103 -0.80 -4.73 14.96
C ILE A 103 -0.14 -5.96 14.35
N LEU A 104 -0.15 -6.03 13.03
CA LEU A 104 0.45 -7.12 12.26
C LEU A 104 1.95 -6.90 12.04
N HIS A 105 2.37 -5.64 11.83
CA HIS A 105 3.78 -5.29 11.71
C HIS A 105 4.07 -3.81 11.96
N ILE A 106 5.29 -3.51 12.44
CA ILE A 106 5.79 -2.13 12.59
C ILE A 106 7.17 -2.02 11.95
N TRP A 107 7.28 -1.17 10.92
CA TRP A 107 8.57 -0.72 10.41
C TRP A 107 9.04 0.50 11.18
N ASN A 108 10.16 0.31 11.89
CA ASN A 108 10.73 1.34 12.76
C ASN A 108 11.68 2.24 11.96
N GLY A 109 11.19 3.37 11.46
CA GLY A 109 12.01 4.34 10.75
C GLY A 109 12.69 5.33 11.69
N LYS A 110 13.56 6.20 11.15
CA LYS A 110 14.26 7.21 11.96
C LYS A 110 13.29 8.27 12.52
N GLN A 111 12.44 8.82 11.65
CA GLN A 111 11.51 9.91 11.97
C GLN A 111 10.05 9.46 11.96
N TYR A 112 9.75 8.37 11.26
CA TYR A 112 8.39 7.87 11.08
C TYR A 112 8.39 6.37 11.35
N ASP A 113 7.28 5.89 11.92
CA ASP A 113 6.96 4.48 11.90
C ASP A 113 5.83 4.25 10.93
N THR A 114 5.91 3.12 10.23
CA THR A 114 4.83 2.60 9.41
C THR A 114 4.27 1.37 10.10
N ILE A 115 2.95 1.28 10.20
CA ILE A 115 2.23 0.30 10.98
C ILE A 115 1.24 -0.38 10.04
N PHE A 116 1.35 -1.69 9.95
CA PHE A 116 0.33 -2.52 9.33
C PHE A 116 -0.55 -3.11 10.43
N TYR A 117 -1.84 -2.82 10.41
CA TYR A 117 -2.77 -3.31 11.41
C TYR A 117 -4.10 -3.77 10.83
N ARG A 118 -4.81 -4.57 11.62
CA ARG A 118 -6.19 -4.98 11.39
C ARG A 118 -7.13 -4.18 12.29
N ALA A 119 -8.21 -3.69 11.69
CA ALA A 119 -9.42 -3.21 12.34
C ALA A 119 -10.52 -4.27 12.21
N GLY A 120 -11.21 -4.56 13.32
CA GLY A 120 -12.18 -5.65 13.43
C GLY A 120 -11.55 -7.04 13.55
N SER A 121 -12.43 -8.03 13.56
CA SER A 121 -12.13 -9.44 13.77
C SER A 121 -12.93 -10.33 12.81
N ASP A 122 -12.70 -11.64 12.82
CA ASP A 122 -13.46 -12.59 11.99
C ASP A 122 -14.95 -12.66 12.35
N ASN A 123 -15.34 -12.11 13.51
CA ASN A 123 -16.73 -12.04 13.93
C ASN A 123 -17.44 -10.77 13.44
N ASP A 124 -16.70 -9.82 12.87
CA ASP A 124 -17.24 -8.55 12.40
C ASP A 124 -17.68 -8.66 10.93
N PRO A 125 -18.74 -7.94 10.52
CA PRO A 125 -19.24 -7.99 9.14
C PRO A 125 -18.26 -7.40 8.11
N VAL A 126 -17.25 -6.67 8.59
CA VAL A 126 -16.18 -6.07 7.80
C VAL A 126 -14.87 -6.12 8.59
N GLN A 127 -13.77 -6.33 7.90
CA GLN A 127 -12.41 -6.15 8.39
C GLN A 127 -11.74 -5.01 7.64
N GLY A 128 -10.88 -4.27 8.32
CA GLY A 128 -9.99 -3.26 7.74
C GLY A 128 -8.54 -3.71 7.86
N PHE A 129 -7.76 -3.55 6.79
CA PHE A 129 -6.31 -3.73 6.80
C PHE A 129 -5.68 -2.42 6.39
N VAL A 130 -4.89 -1.82 7.28
CA VAL A 130 -4.44 -0.44 7.11
C VAL A 130 -2.94 -0.35 7.26
N MET A 131 -2.31 0.25 6.25
CA MET A 131 -0.94 0.75 6.34
C MET A 131 -1.00 2.22 6.75
N ALA A 132 -0.62 2.52 8.00
CA ALA A 132 -0.58 3.87 8.53
C ALA A 132 0.84 4.32 8.81
N ARG A 133 1.18 5.57 8.53
CA ARG A 133 2.46 6.16 8.88
C ARG A 133 2.26 7.24 9.93
N CYS A 134 3.03 7.15 10.99
CA CYS A 134 3.02 8.08 12.12
C CYS A 134 4.39 8.70 12.29
N LYS A 135 4.44 10.01 12.52
CA LYS A 135 5.67 10.71 12.88
C LYS A 135 5.99 10.45 14.36
N LYS A 136 7.26 10.18 14.64
CA LYS A 136 7.78 9.97 15.98
C LYS A 136 8.44 11.22 16.53
N GLN A 137 8.12 11.54 17.77
CA GLN A 137 8.84 12.51 18.58
C GLN A 137 9.36 11.81 19.83
N VAL A 138 10.69 11.81 20.00
CA VAL A 138 11.31 11.25 21.20
C VAL A 138 11.51 12.39 22.20
N GLU A 139 10.74 12.37 23.28
CA GLU A 139 10.97 13.20 24.47
C GLU A 139 11.74 12.36 25.51
N GLU A 140 12.53 12.98 26.37
CA GLU A 140 13.58 12.38 27.22
C GLU A 140 13.34 10.93 27.70
N ALA A 141 12.10 10.58 28.10
CA ALA A 141 11.71 9.25 28.58
C ALA A 141 10.53 8.57 27.85
N SER A 142 9.99 9.16 26.77
CA SER A 142 8.81 8.63 26.06
C SER A 142 8.82 8.97 24.58
N VAL A 143 8.34 8.05 23.75
CA VAL A 143 8.06 8.31 22.34
C VAL A 143 6.60 8.71 22.19
N GLN A 144 6.35 9.83 21.52
CA GLN A 144 5.03 10.27 21.12
C GLN A 144 4.85 10.11 19.61
N TYR A 145 3.60 9.95 19.20
CA TYR A 145 3.23 9.68 17.82
C TYR A 145 2.19 10.66 17.31
N ALA A 146 2.34 11.12 16.08
CA ALA A 146 1.32 11.88 15.36
C ALA A 146 0.96 11.16 14.05
N PHE A 147 -0.33 10.99 13.80
CA PHE A 147 -0.80 10.41 12.53
C PHE A 147 -0.50 11.34 11.36
N VAL A 148 0.10 10.79 10.29
CA VAL A 148 0.41 11.55 9.07
C VAL A 148 -0.61 11.18 7.99
N ASN A 149 -0.60 9.93 7.56
CA ASN A 149 -1.36 9.39 6.45
C ASN A 149 -1.54 7.88 6.59
N ALA A 150 -2.46 7.32 5.81
CA ALA A 150 -2.69 5.89 5.75
C ALA A 150 -3.32 5.48 4.42
N THR A 151 -3.16 4.20 4.05
CA THR A 151 -3.94 3.54 2.99
C THR A 151 -4.69 2.36 3.61
N PRO A 152 -6.02 2.47 3.75
CA PRO A 152 -6.85 1.36 4.19
C PRO A 152 -7.32 0.48 3.02
N ALA A 153 -7.61 -0.78 3.32
CA ALA A 153 -8.39 -1.69 2.50
C ALA A 153 -9.44 -2.36 3.38
N THR A 154 -10.63 -2.65 2.84
CA THR A 154 -11.68 -3.34 3.58
C THR A 154 -12.11 -4.61 2.87
N THR A 155 -12.54 -5.58 3.66
CA THR A 155 -12.99 -6.88 3.17
C THR A 155 -14.16 -7.40 4.01
N THR A 156 -15.00 -8.22 3.42
CA THR A 156 -16.14 -8.89 4.06
C THR A 156 -15.99 -10.41 3.91
N PRO A 157 -16.79 -11.21 4.64
CA PRO A 157 -16.76 -12.66 4.49
C PRO A 157 -17.01 -13.13 3.04
N ASP A 158 -17.78 -12.35 2.28
CA ASP A 158 -18.14 -12.65 0.89
C ASP A 158 -17.11 -12.13 -0.14
N THR A 159 -16.08 -11.39 0.29
CA THR A 159 -15.00 -10.95 -0.61
C THR A 159 -14.36 -12.16 -1.27
N THR A 160 -14.28 -12.13 -2.59
CA THR A 160 -13.55 -13.13 -3.37
C THR A 160 -12.39 -12.46 -4.07
N TYR A 161 -11.20 -13.04 -3.91
CA TYR A 161 -10.00 -12.64 -4.63
C TYR A 161 -10.00 -13.34 -5.98
N GLY A 162 -10.94 -12.95 -6.84
CA GLY A 162 -10.96 -13.39 -8.23
C GLY A 162 -9.94 -12.59 -9.04
N GLY A 163 -9.00 -13.25 -9.71
CA GLY A 163 -8.02 -12.58 -10.55
C GLY A 163 -6.73 -13.37 -10.64
N ASP A 164 -5.91 -13.01 -11.62
CA ASP A 164 -4.57 -13.58 -11.74
C ASP A 164 -3.65 -12.94 -10.70
N PHE A 165 -3.15 -13.69 -9.72
CA PHE A 165 -2.24 -13.19 -8.68
C PHE A 165 -1.00 -12.48 -9.26
N LYS A 166 -0.58 -12.86 -10.48
CA LYS A 166 0.47 -12.17 -11.23
C LYS A 166 0.12 -10.73 -11.54
N LYS A 167 -1.15 -10.45 -11.89
CA LYS A 167 -1.65 -9.09 -12.13
C LYS A 167 -1.70 -8.27 -10.85
N PHE A 168 -1.98 -8.90 -9.71
CA PHE A 168 -1.91 -8.22 -8.41
C PHE A 168 -0.48 -7.79 -8.07
N ILE A 169 0.52 -8.65 -8.31
CA ILE A 169 1.94 -8.27 -8.14
C ILE A 169 2.27 -7.07 -9.04
N HIS A 170 1.93 -7.13 -10.33
CA HIS A 170 2.18 -6.03 -11.26
C HIS A 170 1.50 -4.72 -10.84
N LEU A 171 0.25 -4.80 -10.35
CA LEU A 171 -0.48 -3.64 -9.85
C LEU A 171 0.22 -3.04 -8.62
N SER A 172 0.61 -3.86 -7.64
CA SER A 172 1.36 -3.40 -6.45
C SER A 172 2.67 -2.71 -6.83
N LEU A 173 3.41 -3.26 -7.81
CA LEU A 173 4.63 -2.63 -8.31
C LEU A 173 4.31 -1.29 -9.01
N THR A 174 3.27 -1.24 -9.84
CA THR A 174 2.85 -0.03 -10.56
C THR A 174 2.55 1.14 -9.63
N ILE A 175 1.87 0.89 -8.51
CA ILE A 175 1.50 1.95 -7.55
C ILE A 175 2.59 2.23 -6.50
N SER A 176 3.64 1.41 -6.43
CA SER A 176 4.66 1.53 -5.38
C SER A 176 5.37 2.90 -5.35
N ASP A 177 5.58 3.52 -6.51
CA ASP A 177 6.27 4.82 -6.60
C ASP A 177 5.41 5.96 -6.02
N ILE A 178 4.07 5.85 -6.06
CA ILE A 178 3.16 6.84 -5.48
C ILE A 178 2.79 6.55 -4.03
N GLN A 179 3.11 5.35 -3.52
CA GLN A 179 2.89 4.94 -2.12
C GLN A 179 4.10 5.16 -1.21
N GLN A 180 5.10 5.93 -1.67
CA GLN A 180 6.27 6.28 -0.85
C GLN A 180 5.91 7.24 0.30
N ASP A 181 4.70 7.80 0.32
CA ASP A 181 4.15 8.50 1.47
C ASP A 181 4.06 7.59 2.71
N LEU A 182 3.99 6.26 2.54
CA LEU A 182 4.00 5.27 3.62
C LEU A 182 5.40 4.76 3.97
N ASN A 183 6.45 5.23 3.30
CA ASN A 183 7.81 4.76 3.53
C ASN A 183 8.36 5.32 4.85
N PRO A 184 8.77 4.46 5.82
CA PRO A 184 9.27 4.88 7.12
C PRO A 184 10.61 5.64 7.05
N ASN A 185 11.34 5.49 5.95
CA ASN A 185 12.68 6.04 5.74
C ASN A 185 12.80 6.90 4.46
N TYR A 186 11.70 7.42 3.92
CA TYR A 186 11.77 8.31 2.75
C TYR A 186 12.61 9.57 3.04
N PRO A 187 13.44 10.07 2.09
CA PRO A 187 13.76 9.53 0.77
C PRO A 187 14.99 8.60 0.74
N ASP A 188 15.47 8.12 1.89
CA ASP A 188 16.71 7.32 1.98
C ASP A 188 16.60 5.96 1.29
N THR A 189 15.39 5.38 1.22
CA THR A 189 15.12 4.05 0.65
C THR A 189 13.92 4.05 -0.29
N ARG A 190 13.79 3.00 -1.12
CA ARG A 190 12.57 2.72 -1.90
C ARG A 190 11.77 1.59 -1.25
N PHE A 191 10.75 1.95 -0.48
CA PHE A 191 9.91 0.99 0.23
C PHE A 191 8.83 0.45 -0.70
N VAL A 192 8.79 -0.85 -0.96
CA VAL A 192 7.82 -1.46 -1.89
C VAL A 192 7.09 -2.56 -1.17
N PHE A 193 5.77 -2.59 -1.26
CA PHE A 193 4.97 -3.65 -0.64
C PHE A 193 3.77 -4.00 -1.51
N GLY A 194 3.16 -5.14 -1.23
CA GLY A 194 1.93 -5.58 -1.86
C GLY A 194 1.28 -6.72 -1.11
N TYR A 195 0.09 -7.10 -1.58
CA TYR A 195 -0.73 -8.15 -0.99
C TYR A 195 -0.86 -9.33 -1.94
N ALA A 196 -1.02 -10.53 -1.40
CA ALA A 196 -1.23 -11.76 -2.13
C ALA A 196 -2.12 -12.72 -1.33
N HIS A 197 -2.83 -13.60 -2.05
CA HIS A 197 -3.63 -14.68 -1.47
C HIS A 197 -2.99 -16.06 -1.68
N ASP A 198 -1.99 -16.16 -2.55
CA ASP A 198 -1.29 -17.40 -2.88
C ASP A 198 0.07 -17.48 -2.19
N LYS A 199 0.38 -18.65 -1.63
CA LYS A 199 1.66 -18.94 -0.96
C LYS A 199 2.85 -18.85 -1.91
N GLU A 200 2.63 -18.96 -3.22
CA GLU A 200 3.65 -18.84 -4.24
C GLU A 200 4.38 -17.49 -4.17
N ILE A 201 3.81 -16.50 -3.48
CA ILE A 201 4.48 -15.24 -3.16
C ILE A 201 5.83 -15.40 -2.44
N TYR A 202 6.07 -16.52 -1.74
CA TYR A 202 7.38 -16.86 -1.16
C TYR A 202 8.50 -17.00 -2.20
N SER A 203 8.15 -17.22 -3.47
CA SER A 203 9.09 -17.34 -4.59
C SER A 203 9.28 -16.04 -5.38
N LEU A 204 8.61 -14.96 -4.97
CA LEU A 204 8.67 -13.67 -5.63
C LEU A 204 10.11 -13.15 -5.69
N GLU A 205 10.51 -12.71 -6.87
CA GLU A 205 11.70 -11.89 -7.08
C GLU A 205 11.35 -10.69 -7.93
N VAL A 206 11.73 -9.49 -7.49
CA VAL A 206 11.57 -8.24 -8.25
C VAL A 206 12.96 -7.72 -8.61
N GLU A 207 13.24 -7.54 -9.90
CA GLU A 207 14.57 -7.21 -10.40
C GLU A 207 15.67 -8.17 -9.85
N GLY A 208 15.33 -9.45 -9.67
CA GLY A 208 16.21 -10.48 -9.10
C GLY A 208 16.46 -10.39 -7.59
N GLN A 209 15.74 -9.52 -6.88
CA GLN A 209 15.79 -9.38 -5.43
C GLN A 209 14.62 -10.11 -4.78
N LYS A 210 14.84 -10.76 -3.64
CA LYS A 210 13.77 -11.34 -2.82
C LYS A 210 13.19 -10.30 -1.86
N PRO A 211 11.90 -10.39 -1.50
CA PRO A 211 11.33 -9.56 -0.44
C PRO A 211 12.15 -9.68 0.85
N ASP A 212 12.26 -8.57 1.59
CA ASP A 212 12.87 -8.55 2.93
C ASP A 212 12.01 -9.32 3.94
N GLY A 213 10.69 -9.38 3.71
CA GLY A 213 9.78 -10.17 4.52
C GLY A 213 8.43 -10.39 3.85
N ILE A 214 7.75 -11.41 4.38
CA ILE A 214 6.35 -11.74 4.08
C ILE A 214 5.65 -11.89 5.42
N ILE A 215 4.55 -11.15 5.60
CA ILE A 215 3.70 -11.18 6.78
C ILE A 215 2.46 -11.97 6.43
N GLU A 216 2.27 -13.10 7.09
CA GLU A 216 1.02 -13.86 7.04
C GLU A 216 -0.01 -13.23 7.98
N TYR A 217 -1.25 -13.10 7.53
CA TYR A 217 -2.36 -12.64 8.35
C TYR A 217 -3.64 -13.38 7.99
N GLU A 218 -4.57 -13.48 8.94
CA GLU A 218 -5.84 -14.18 8.73
C GLU A 218 -6.94 -13.20 8.34
N GLU A 219 -7.70 -13.57 7.31
CA GLU A 219 -8.86 -12.87 6.80
C GLU A 219 -10.04 -13.84 6.65
N TYR A 220 -10.94 -13.84 7.65
CA TYR A 220 -12.11 -14.72 7.66
C TYR A 220 -11.75 -16.21 7.48
N GLY A 221 -10.73 -16.66 8.21
CA GLY A 221 -10.21 -18.03 8.16
C GLY A 221 -9.41 -18.38 6.89
N ARG A 222 -9.00 -17.37 6.12
CA ARG A 222 -8.07 -17.50 4.99
C ARG A 222 -6.74 -16.86 5.35
N THR A 223 -5.65 -17.58 5.12
CA THR A 223 -4.31 -17.02 5.23
C THR A 223 -4.02 -16.15 4.01
N MET A 224 -3.68 -14.90 4.27
CA MET A 224 -3.28 -13.88 3.31
C MET A 224 -1.83 -13.48 3.56
N TYR A 225 -1.19 -12.85 2.57
CA TYR A 225 0.22 -12.51 2.62
C TYR A 225 0.43 -11.05 2.23
N MET A 226 1.23 -10.33 3.02
CA MET A 226 1.77 -9.04 2.64
C MET A 226 3.28 -9.14 2.48
N TRP A 227 3.80 -8.90 1.28
CA TRP A 227 5.23 -8.93 0.98
C TRP A 227 5.79 -7.51 0.95
N TYR A 228 7.05 -7.33 1.33
CA TYR A 228 7.68 -6.02 1.31
C TYR A 228 9.19 -6.06 1.07
N TYR A 229 9.70 -4.95 0.54
CA TYR A 229 11.10 -4.58 0.42
C TYR A 229 11.29 -3.27 1.20
N ASN A 230 12.19 -3.27 2.17
CA ASN A 230 12.58 -2.07 2.91
C ASN A 230 13.28 -1.05 2.01
N ASP A 231 14.01 -1.55 1.00
CA ASP A 231 14.85 -0.75 0.11
C ASP A 231 15.12 -1.47 -1.22
N LEU A 232 14.12 -1.52 -2.10
CA LEU A 232 14.25 -2.15 -3.42
C LEU A 232 15.30 -1.41 -4.27
N LYS A 233 16.36 -2.11 -4.67
CA LYS A 233 17.42 -1.54 -5.51
C LYS A 233 17.01 -1.57 -6.98
N SER A 234 16.32 -0.54 -7.43
CA SER A 234 16.04 -0.31 -8.83
C SER A 234 15.78 1.17 -9.09
N ASN A 235 16.31 1.66 -10.21
CA ASN A 235 16.05 3.01 -10.73
C ASN A 235 14.92 3.03 -11.76
N LYS A 236 14.22 1.92 -12.00
CA LYS A 236 13.09 1.84 -12.93
C LYS A 236 11.80 2.28 -12.26
N ARG A 237 10.88 2.85 -13.03
CA ARG A 237 9.50 3.11 -12.58
C ARG A 237 8.83 1.78 -12.17
N GLY A 238 7.91 1.85 -11.21
CA GLY A 238 7.24 0.68 -10.64
C GLY A 238 6.62 -0.28 -11.66
N ASP A 239 5.91 0.25 -12.65
CA ASP A 239 5.32 -0.51 -13.77
C ASP A 239 6.33 -1.06 -14.78
N CYS A 240 7.59 -0.63 -14.68
CA CYS A 240 8.71 -1.06 -15.51
C CYS A 240 9.65 -2.01 -14.72
N LEU A 241 9.23 -2.50 -13.55
CA LEU A 241 9.98 -3.51 -12.81
C LEU A 241 9.69 -4.89 -13.38
N SER A 242 10.75 -5.64 -13.69
CA SER A 242 10.65 -7.07 -13.94
C SER A 242 10.38 -7.81 -12.63
N TYR A 243 9.58 -8.86 -12.70
CA TYR A 243 9.37 -9.75 -11.56
C TYR A 243 9.15 -11.19 -12.02
N SER A 244 9.42 -12.12 -11.13
CA SER A 244 9.16 -13.54 -11.36
C SER A 244 8.63 -14.21 -10.11
N VAL A 245 7.79 -15.22 -10.31
CA VAL A 245 7.11 -15.95 -9.23
C VAL A 245 6.71 -17.32 -9.75
N ASP A 246 6.78 -18.34 -8.91
CA ASP A 246 6.31 -19.68 -9.23
C ASP A 246 4.79 -19.65 -9.38
N VAL A 247 4.25 -20.48 -10.27
CA VAL A 247 2.79 -20.62 -10.43
C VAL A 247 2.30 -21.87 -9.70
N PRO A 248 1.08 -21.84 -9.14
CA PRO A 248 0.48 -23.05 -8.57
C PRO A 248 0.42 -24.17 -9.61
N GLU A 249 0.74 -25.40 -9.20
CA GLU A 249 0.60 -26.62 -10.03
C GLU A 249 -0.85 -26.96 -10.36
#